data_AF-A0A9P2TCI2-F1
#
_entry.id   AF-A0A9P2TCI2-F1
#
_cell.length_a   1.000
_cell.length_b   1.000
_cell.length_c   1.000
_cell.angle_alpha   90.00
_cell.angle_beta   90.00
_cell.angle_gamma   90.00
#
_symmetry.space_group_name_H-M   'P 1'
#
loop_
_entity.id
_entity.type
_entity.pdbx_description
1 polymer ?
#
loop_
_entity_poly.entity_id
_entity_poly.type
_entity_poly.pdbx_seq_one_letter_code
_entity_poly.pdbx_strand_id
1 'polypeptide(L)'
;MPLVYRTLFTVPPPCDVVDLSLDTFSAWLAQKSDGWTPDMSRSGHYVVDHRYTVKVIRHDNPDENLRFVRLKTESLHERSGTVWQTVLTAVSDPGREADRTVWIEMTATSPRERIGVGGEGVFEVVRPKLVRSFLNSARCFDGAAMLTETPVIVRGRDEQAVEALLTAICDSSRRLALVATGVPADLTVLTWQNAIGQVLKFACGMYSGYVLDRAAQQRVAARLPKDFSIPMGGVRTFLPGVQLTDLTDHLRHPMLSARSMDESRTGRMIRARVGRKLMPALHTTALNLALPDALLHVDALLDEEEADLPASPVAPRVSKATVVYRTESATAARSPAPDPTDAERERTLALAAELKRRNARLAELERDYEQLRSELRETVRERNQYREQLRKARYENTWLRDQLRNFGHYETAATHPPIPPSEVPPEDFEELWERMTDETSFPYLRVTIDDALDDMRELSGHKKERLWVTKAWEALRALNDYVRYQLTHPENSKPLHDYLRDQPDGFFTIPVKRMAAHESDTVQNRAKFSGKRIFRVPTEVHPDGVVPMFAHIKLDTEYGVCPRLYYYPDLGPGRTNRIYIGYLGRHLPVHSTN
;
A
#
# COMPACT_ATOMS: atom_id res chain seq x y z
N MET A 1 5.87 -3.48 6.75
CA MET A 1 5.36 -3.84 8.10
C MET A 1 3.84 -3.66 8.08
N PRO A 2 3.02 -4.64 8.49
CA PRO A 2 1.56 -4.48 8.50
C PRO A 2 1.12 -3.35 9.44
N LEU A 3 0.22 -2.51 8.94
CA LEU A 3 -0.44 -1.45 9.71
C LEU A 3 -1.47 -2.07 10.67
N VAL A 4 -1.30 -1.79 11.95
CA VAL A 4 -2.11 -2.39 13.03
C VAL A 4 -2.97 -1.37 13.76
N TYR A 5 -2.60 -0.08 13.69
CA TYR A 5 -3.38 1.02 14.26
C TYR A 5 -3.21 2.29 13.40
N ARG A 6 -4.29 3.05 13.22
CA ARG A 6 -4.26 4.37 12.57
C ARG A 6 -5.31 5.29 13.19
N THR A 7 -4.95 6.55 13.37
CA THR A 7 -5.86 7.64 13.73
C THR A 7 -5.41 8.91 13.02
N LEU A 8 -6.36 9.78 12.68
CA LEU A 8 -6.11 11.09 12.10
C LEU A 8 -7.10 12.08 12.70
N PHE A 9 -6.61 13.25 13.09
CA PHE A 9 -7.44 14.30 13.69
C PHE A 9 -6.84 15.69 13.49
N THR A 10 -7.68 16.72 13.58
CA THR A 10 -7.29 18.12 13.58
C THR A 10 -7.30 18.69 14.99
N VAL A 11 -6.44 19.68 15.24
CA VAL A 11 -6.38 20.43 16.50
C VAL A 11 -6.64 21.91 16.23
N PRO A 12 -7.74 22.49 16.74
CA PRO A 12 -8.06 23.89 16.50
C PRO A 12 -7.18 24.83 17.36
N PRO A 13 -7.13 26.13 17.02
CA PRO A 13 -6.47 27.16 17.84
C PRO A 13 -6.95 27.16 19.31
N PRO A 14 -6.14 27.69 20.25
CA PRO A 14 -4.89 28.42 20.05
C PRO A 14 -3.64 27.52 19.96
N CYS A 15 -3.77 26.22 20.17
CA CYS A 15 -2.62 25.31 20.17
C CYS A 15 -1.97 25.26 18.78
N ASP A 16 -0.64 25.39 18.74
CA ASP A 16 0.11 24.94 17.58
C ASP A 16 0.29 23.43 17.65
N VAL A 17 -0.08 22.76 16.57
CA VAL A 17 -0.16 21.31 16.55
C VAL A 17 1.22 20.64 16.49
N VAL A 18 2.23 21.29 15.89
CA VAL A 18 3.60 20.78 15.86
C VAL A 18 4.22 20.87 17.26
N ASP A 19 4.08 22.02 17.92
CA ASP A 19 4.61 22.23 19.27
C ASP A 19 3.93 21.29 20.28
N LEU A 20 2.60 21.19 20.23
CA LEU A 20 1.84 20.20 21.01
C LEU A 20 2.32 18.78 20.75
N SER A 21 2.65 18.45 19.50
CA SER A 21 3.10 17.11 19.14
C SER A 21 4.48 16.78 19.67
N LEU A 22 5.41 17.73 19.62
CA LEU A 22 6.75 17.60 20.20
C LEU A 22 6.67 17.40 21.72
N ASP A 23 5.90 18.23 22.42
CA ASP A 23 5.74 18.16 23.87
C ASP A 23 5.10 16.84 24.30
N THR A 24 4.00 16.47 23.65
CA THR A 24 3.26 15.24 23.99
C THR A 24 4.11 13.99 23.73
N PHE A 25 4.88 13.97 22.63
CA PHE A 25 5.76 12.87 22.30
C PHE A 25 6.97 12.79 23.24
N SER A 26 7.59 13.94 23.57
CA SER A 26 8.70 14.02 24.52
C SER A 26 8.29 13.52 25.91
N ALA A 27 7.14 13.97 26.43
CA ALA A 27 6.61 13.49 27.71
C ALA A 27 6.29 11.98 27.69
N TRP A 28 5.77 11.47 26.57
CA TRP A 28 5.51 10.04 26.41
C TRP A 28 6.79 9.21 26.36
N LEU A 29 7.85 9.70 25.70
CA LEU A 29 9.16 9.05 25.69
C LEU A 29 9.78 9.05 27.08
N ALA A 30 9.77 10.17 27.80
CA ALA A 30 10.31 10.27 29.15
C ALA A 30 9.70 9.21 30.10
N GLN A 31 8.40 8.92 29.96
CA GLN A 31 7.73 7.86 30.72
C GLN A 31 8.17 6.44 30.35
N LYS A 32 8.65 6.22 29.12
CA LYS A 32 9.08 4.92 28.60
C LYS A 32 10.57 4.64 28.83
N SER A 33 11.41 5.68 28.80
CA SER A 33 12.87 5.57 28.78
C SER A 33 13.54 6.20 30.00
N ASP A 34 12.96 6.01 31.18
CA ASP A 34 13.53 6.47 32.48
C ASP A 34 13.95 7.95 32.48
N GLY A 35 13.07 8.81 31.95
CA GLY A 35 13.30 10.26 31.87
C GLY A 35 14.14 10.71 30.66
N TRP A 36 14.68 9.80 29.85
CA TRP A 36 15.40 10.17 28.64
C TRP A 36 14.48 10.81 27.59
N THR A 37 14.95 11.91 27.00
CA THR A 37 14.30 12.60 25.88
C THR A 37 15.35 13.00 24.84
N PRO A 38 15.07 12.88 23.54
CA PRO A 38 15.96 13.38 22.50
C PRO A 38 15.84 14.90 22.38
N ASP A 39 16.84 15.52 21.76
CA ASP A 39 16.74 16.90 21.32
C ASP A 39 15.72 17.01 20.18
N MET A 40 14.57 17.60 20.49
CA MET A 40 13.43 17.77 19.58
C MET A 40 13.56 19.00 18.68
N SER A 41 14.57 19.85 18.91
CA SER A 41 14.75 21.10 18.15
C SER A 41 15.32 20.90 16.75
N ARG A 42 15.79 19.68 16.44
CA ARG A 42 16.45 19.35 15.17
C ARG A 42 16.15 17.93 14.72
N SER A 43 16.22 17.72 13.42
CA SER A 43 16.16 16.40 12.82
C SER A 43 17.33 15.52 13.31
N GLY A 44 17.06 14.26 13.64
CA GLY A 44 18.07 13.35 14.16
C GLY A 44 17.59 11.93 14.40
N HIS A 45 18.54 11.00 14.41
CA HIS A 45 18.35 9.60 14.75
C HIS A 45 19.05 9.28 16.08
N TYR A 46 18.28 8.79 17.05
CA TYR A 46 18.71 8.54 18.42
C TYR A 46 18.52 7.07 18.77
N VAL A 47 19.54 6.45 19.36
CA VAL A 47 19.47 5.12 19.95
C VAL A 47 19.36 5.28 21.46
N VAL A 48 18.24 4.83 22.03
CA VAL A 48 17.98 4.90 23.47
C VAL A 48 18.64 3.71 24.16
N ASP A 49 18.38 2.52 23.64
CA ASP A 49 19.05 1.28 23.99
C ASP A 49 19.15 0.38 22.75
N HIS A 50 19.74 -0.81 22.90
CA HIS A 50 19.87 -1.81 21.84
C HIS A 50 18.56 -2.32 21.22
N ARG A 51 17.38 -1.88 21.72
CA ARG A 51 16.05 -2.32 21.30
C ARG A 51 15.13 -1.18 20.95
N TYR A 52 15.51 0.08 21.23
CA TYR A 52 14.63 1.22 21.12
C TYR A 52 15.33 2.39 20.42
N THR A 53 14.83 2.75 19.25
CA THR A 53 15.32 3.89 18.47
C THR A 53 14.23 4.94 18.32
N VAL A 54 14.65 6.18 18.20
CA VAL A 54 13.79 7.34 17.98
C VAL A 54 14.35 8.17 16.85
N LYS A 55 13.52 8.54 15.89
CA LYS A 55 13.83 9.53 14.86
C LYS A 55 12.93 10.74 15.03
N VAL A 56 13.54 11.90 14.93
CA VAL A 56 12.88 13.21 14.83
C VAL A 56 13.17 13.71 13.43
N ILE A 57 12.14 13.99 12.64
CA ILE A 57 12.23 14.58 11.32
C ILE A 57 11.43 15.88 11.38
N ARG A 58 12.08 17.01 11.15
CA ARG A 58 11.48 18.33 11.20
C ARG A 58 11.77 19.05 9.90
N HIS A 59 10.75 19.71 9.37
CA HIS A 59 10.86 20.59 8.21
C HIS A 59 10.13 21.89 8.55
N ASP A 60 10.86 23.01 8.53
CA ASP A 60 10.32 24.35 8.75
C ASP A 60 10.55 25.18 7.49
N ASN A 61 9.49 25.74 6.92
CA ASN A 61 9.56 26.74 5.88
C ASN A 61 9.08 28.09 6.45
N PRO A 62 10.00 28.96 6.90
CA PRO A 62 9.64 30.23 7.53
C PRO A 62 8.99 31.23 6.56
N ASP A 63 9.29 31.13 5.25
CA ASP A 63 8.74 32.05 4.24
C ASP A 63 7.24 31.82 4.02
N GLU A 64 6.80 30.56 4.14
CA GLU A 64 5.39 30.16 4.02
C GLU A 64 4.73 29.93 5.39
N ASN A 65 5.48 30.11 6.48
CA ASN A 65 5.08 29.80 7.85
C ASN A 65 4.54 28.36 8.02
N LEU A 66 5.08 27.42 7.24
CA LEU A 66 4.72 26.00 7.28
C LEU A 66 5.66 25.23 8.19
N ARG A 67 5.10 24.38 9.04
CA ARG A 67 5.87 23.51 9.94
C ARG A 67 5.35 22.07 9.85
N PHE A 68 6.27 21.14 9.65
CA PHE A 68 5.99 19.71 9.62
C PHE A 68 6.93 18.97 10.57
N VAL A 69 6.40 17.96 11.25
CA VAL A 69 7.23 17.06 12.05
C VAL A 69 6.75 15.62 11.89
N ARG A 70 7.71 14.69 11.75
CA ARG A 70 7.49 13.25 11.88
C ARG A 70 8.36 12.70 13.00
N LEU A 71 7.71 12.02 13.95
CA LEU A 71 8.31 11.43 15.13
C LEU A 71 8.09 9.93 15.08
N LYS A 72 9.19 9.17 15.02
CA LYS A 72 9.14 7.73 14.80
C LYS A 72 9.88 7.00 15.91
N THR A 73 9.24 6.00 16.49
CA THR A 73 9.89 5.06 17.42
C THR A 73 9.88 3.68 16.83
N GLU A 74 10.98 2.95 16.96
CA GLU A 74 11.04 1.52 16.69
C GLU A 74 11.43 0.79 17.97
N SER A 75 10.75 -0.31 18.28
CA SER A 75 10.97 -1.09 19.49
C SER A 75 10.93 -2.59 19.23
N LEU A 76 11.88 -3.34 19.80
CA LEU A 76 11.92 -4.80 19.74
C LEU A 76 11.34 -5.41 21.03
N HIS A 77 10.24 -6.17 20.90
CA HIS A 77 9.64 -6.87 22.03
C HIS A 77 10.33 -8.22 22.29
N GLU A 78 11.15 -8.30 23.33
CA GLU A 78 12.04 -9.43 23.66
C GLU A 78 11.40 -10.81 23.55
N ARG A 79 10.24 -11.02 24.19
CA ARG A 79 9.65 -12.36 24.30
C ARG A 79 9.10 -12.87 22.97
N SER A 80 8.63 -11.96 22.12
CA SER A 80 7.97 -12.31 20.87
C SER A 80 8.85 -12.10 19.64
N GLY A 81 9.97 -11.37 19.78
CA GLY A 81 10.76 -10.85 18.65
C GLY A 81 10.02 -9.87 17.73
N THR A 82 8.82 -9.41 18.10
CA THR A 82 8.03 -8.48 17.30
C THR A 82 8.65 -7.10 17.32
N VAL A 83 8.84 -6.52 16.14
CA VAL A 83 9.26 -5.12 15.98
C VAL A 83 7.99 -4.26 15.88
N TRP A 84 7.85 -3.32 16.81
CA TRP A 84 6.77 -2.34 16.82
C TRP A 84 7.30 -0.99 16.41
N GLN A 85 6.65 -0.39 15.44
CA GLN A 85 6.92 0.98 15.04
C GLN A 85 5.70 1.84 15.38
N THR A 86 5.93 3.03 15.90
CA THR A 86 4.90 4.07 16.07
C THR A 86 5.39 5.32 15.36
N VAL A 87 4.60 5.84 14.44
CA VAL A 87 4.88 7.06 13.69
C VAL A 87 3.79 8.06 14.04
N LEU A 88 4.21 9.25 14.47
CA LEU A 88 3.36 10.42 14.57
C LEU A 88 3.81 11.40 13.51
N THR A 89 2.89 11.96 12.76
CA THR A 89 3.16 13.12 11.90
C THR A 89 2.20 14.25 12.26
N ALA A 90 2.72 15.46 12.36
CA ALA A 90 1.94 16.66 12.58
C ALA A 90 2.31 17.74 11.57
N VAL A 91 1.28 18.43 11.08
CA VAL A 91 1.37 19.46 10.05
C VAL A 91 0.67 20.70 10.59
N SER A 92 1.35 21.85 10.53
CA SER A 92 0.80 23.16 10.86
C SER A 92 0.97 24.06 9.64
N ASP A 93 -0.14 24.28 8.91
CA ASP A 93 -0.23 25.25 7.83
C ASP A 93 -1.22 26.37 8.24
N PRO A 94 -0.75 27.59 8.53
CA PRO A 94 -1.60 28.71 8.91
C PRO A 94 -2.42 29.29 7.75
N GLY A 95 -2.06 29.03 6.50
CA GLY A 95 -2.80 29.42 5.30
C GLY A 95 -4.03 28.55 5.02
N ARG A 96 -4.14 27.40 5.71
CA ARG A 96 -5.25 26.46 5.62
C ARG A 96 -5.63 25.97 7.01
N GLU A 97 -6.68 26.55 7.61
CA GLU A 97 -7.15 26.11 8.95
C GLU A 97 -7.42 24.59 9.06
N ALA A 98 -7.74 23.94 7.94
CA ALA A 98 -7.92 22.48 7.82
C ALA A 98 -6.64 21.66 7.98
N ASP A 99 -5.47 22.27 7.86
CA ASP A 99 -4.17 21.59 7.78
C ASP A 99 -3.41 21.65 9.12
N ARG A 100 -4.10 21.87 10.25
CA ARG A 100 -3.60 21.57 11.60
C ARG A 100 -3.83 20.11 11.98
N THR A 101 -3.25 19.22 11.20
CA THR A 101 -3.57 17.79 11.25
C THR A 101 -2.47 16.99 11.94
N VAL A 102 -2.88 16.03 12.76
CA VAL A 102 -2.03 14.97 13.31
C VAL A 102 -2.56 13.63 12.82
N TRP A 103 -1.66 12.74 12.41
CA TRP A 103 -1.98 11.32 12.28
C TRP A 103 -0.94 10.47 12.99
N ILE A 104 -1.42 9.37 13.56
CA ILE A 104 -0.59 8.43 14.30
C ILE A 104 -0.86 7.03 13.77
N GLU A 105 0.21 6.35 13.43
CA GLU A 105 0.23 5.00 12.86
C GLU A 105 1.06 4.08 13.73
N MET A 106 0.63 2.83 13.85
CA MET A 106 1.49 1.77 14.35
C MET A 106 1.55 0.65 13.34
N THR A 107 2.76 0.14 13.15
CA THR A 107 2.99 -1.10 12.43
C THR A 107 3.64 -2.12 13.37
N ALA A 108 3.33 -3.39 13.19
CA ALA A 108 3.98 -4.48 13.90
C ALA A 108 4.61 -5.43 12.88
N THR A 109 5.69 -6.12 13.21
CA THR A 109 6.23 -7.17 12.34
C THR A 109 6.75 -8.30 13.19
N SER A 110 6.17 -9.48 13.04
CA SER A 110 6.56 -10.67 13.80
C SER A 110 7.76 -11.38 13.16
N PRO A 111 8.51 -12.20 13.90
CA PRO A 111 9.58 -13.02 13.32
C PRO A 111 9.11 -13.95 12.19
N ARG A 112 7.86 -14.45 12.25
CA ARG A 112 7.29 -15.30 11.19
C ARG A 112 7.09 -14.55 9.88
N GLU A 113 6.61 -13.30 9.96
CA GLU A 113 6.50 -12.40 8.81
C GLU A 113 7.89 -11.99 8.28
N ARG A 114 8.90 -11.84 9.16
CA ARG A 114 10.30 -11.58 8.73
C ARG A 114 10.93 -12.73 7.94
N ILE A 115 10.45 -13.96 8.14
CA ILE A 115 10.97 -15.18 7.50
C ILE A 115 10.10 -15.59 6.29
N GLY A 116 9.05 -14.82 5.95
CA GLY A 116 8.19 -15.09 4.79
C GLY A 116 7.27 -16.31 4.94
N VAL A 117 7.09 -16.82 6.16
CA VAL A 117 6.14 -17.91 6.44
C VAL A 117 4.76 -17.28 6.60
N GLY A 118 4.00 -17.25 5.50
CA GLY A 118 2.67 -16.66 5.42
C GLY A 118 1.72 -17.18 6.50
N GLY A 119 1.34 -16.29 7.41
CA GLY A 119 0.24 -16.47 8.33
C GLY A 119 -0.13 -15.10 8.87
N GLU A 120 -1.40 -14.71 8.73
CA GLU A 120 -1.93 -13.49 9.35
C GLU A 120 -1.77 -13.64 10.87
N GLY A 121 -0.71 -13.05 11.42
CA GLY A 121 -0.58 -12.92 12.86
C GLY A 121 -1.69 -12.02 13.36
N VAL A 122 -2.65 -12.56 14.11
CA VAL A 122 -3.60 -11.74 14.86
C VAL A 122 -2.82 -11.02 15.96
N PHE A 123 -2.34 -9.81 15.67
CA PHE A 123 -1.73 -8.95 16.66
C PHE A 123 -2.83 -8.50 17.63
N GLU A 124 -2.66 -8.77 18.92
CA GLU A 124 -3.46 -8.08 19.94
C GLU A 124 -2.97 -6.64 20.00
N VAL A 125 -3.55 -5.78 19.15
CA VAL A 125 -3.13 -4.39 19.01
C VAL A 125 -3.62 -3.61 20.22
N VAL A 126 -2.69 -3.19 21.06
CA VAL A 126 -2.96 -2.25 22.14
C VAL A 126 -2.68 -0.85 21.63
N ARG A 127 -3.65 0.06 21.78
CA ARG A 127 -3.50 1.47 21.42
C ARG A 127 -2.17 2.06 21.94
N PRO A 128 -1.50 2.93 21.17
CA PRO A 128 -0.35 3.65 21.69
C PRO A 128 -0.81 4.56 22.84
N LYS A 129 -0.11 4.50 24.00
CA LYS A 129 -0.33 5.45 25.10
C LYS A 129 -0.18 6.91 24.63
N LEU A 130 0.60 7.14 23.57
CA LEU A 130 0.78 8.44 22.93
C LEU A 130 -0.57 9.07 22.50
N VAL A 131 -1.46 8.32 21.86
CA VAL A 131 -2.76 8.83 21.40
C VAL A 131 -3.59 9.30 22.59
N ARG A 132 -3.60 8.52 23.68
CA ARG A 132 -4.28 8.91 24.92
C ARG A 132 -3.74 10.23 25.46
N SER A 133 -2.42 10.43 25.45
CA SER A 133 -1.82 11.69 25.87
C SER A 133 -2.32 12.85 25.00
N PHE A 134 -2.39 12.71 23.67
CA PHE A 134 -2.94 13.75 22.79
C PHE A 134 -4.39 14.11 23.12
N LEU A 135 -5.26 13.11 23.19
CA LEU A 135 -6.69 13.31 23.45
C LEU A 135 -6.98 13.97 24.81
N ASN A 136 -6.02 13.88 25.75
CA ASN A 136 -6.12 14.50 27.07
C ASN A 136 -5.42 15.88 27.14
N SER A 137 -4.51 16.18 26.22
CA SER A 137 -3.79 17.46 26.17
C SER A 137 -4.48 18.52 25.31
N ALA A 138 -5.29 18.11 24.32
CA ALA A 138 -5.97 19.03 23.42
C ALA A 138 -7.34 18.51 22.96
N ARG A 139 -8.14 19.42 22.39
CA ARG A 139 -9.39 19.05 21.72
C ARG A 139 -9.07 18.55 20.32
N CYS A 140 -9.21 17.26 20.10
CA CYS A 140 -8.97 16.62 18.81
C CYS A 140 -10.29 16.37 18.07
N PHE A 141 -10.30 16.57 16.76
CA PHE A 141 -11.51 16.40 15.95
C PHE A 141 -11.26 15.55 14.71
N ASP A 142 -12.24 14.73 14.34
CA ASP A 142 -12.35 14.11 13.03
C ASP A 142 -13.60 14.68 12.35
N GLY A 143 -13.38 15.66 11.48
CA GLY A 143 -14.45 16.54 11.00
C GLY A 143 -15.08 17.32 12.16
N ALA A 144 -16.41 17.28 12.28
CA ALA A 144 -17.17 17.86 13.38
C ALA A 144 -17.18 16.96 14.64
N ALA A 145 -16.73 15.71 14.54
CA ALA A 145 -16.77 14.77 15.65
C ALA A 145 -15.57 14.94 16.58
N MET A 146 -15.82 15.15 17.88
CA MET A 146 -14.74 15.23 18.86
C MET A 146 -14.19 13.83 19.19
N LEU A 147 -12.87 13.68 19.16
CA LEU A 147 -12.17 12.49 19.62
C LEU A 147 -11.79 12.67 21.09
N THR A 148 -12.16 11.70 21.91
CA THR A 148 -11.93 11.72 23.36
C THR A 148 -11.53 10.33 23.86
N GLU A 149 -10.86 10.27 25.01
CA GLU A 149 -10.51 8.97 25.61
C GLU A 149 -11.77 8.17 25.99
N THR A 150 -12.79 8.87 26.51
CA THR A 150 -14.07 8.29 26.93
C THR A 150 -15.21 8.92 26.14
N PRO A 151 -16.32 8.20 25.87
CA PRO A 151 -17.43 8.74 25.09
C PRO A 151 -17.98 10.04 25.67
N VAL A 152 -18.28 11.02 24.83
CA VAL A 152 -18.87 12.31 25.23
C VAL A 152 -20.31 12.09 25.71
N ILE A 153 -20.66 12.64 26.87
CA ILE A 153 -22.05 12.64 27.33
C ILE A 153 -22.81 13.75 26.62
N VAL A 154 -23.84 13.38 25.86
CA VAL A 154 -24.78 14.33 25.25
C VAL A 154 -25.97 14.51 26.18
N ARG A 155 -26.14 15.75 26.66
CA ARG A 155 -27.21 16.12 27.60
C ARG A 155 -28.34 16.79 26.84
N GLY A 156 -29.57 16.30 26.96
CA GLY A 156 -30.69 16.87 26.21
C GLY A 156 -31.08 18.29 26.62
N ARG A 157 -30.60 18.78 27.77
CA ARG A 157 -30.77 20.19 28.19
C ARG A 157 -29.86 21.15 27.41
N ASP A 158 -28.80 20.62 26.79
CA ASP A 158 -27.83 21.36 26.02
C ASP A 158 -28.13 21.14 24.53
N GLU A 159 -28.79 22.13 23.93
CA GLU A 159 -29.17 22.06 22.52
C GLU A 159 -27.95 22.01 21.61
N GLN A 160 -26.87 22.70 21.96
CA GLN A 160 -25.65 22.72 21.17
C GLN A 160 -24.98 21.33 21.16
N ALA A 161 -25.01 20.61 22.28
CA ALA A 161 -24.50 19.25 22.34
C ALA A 161 -25.30 18.27 21.46
N VAL A 162 -26.63 18.43 21.40
CA VAL A 162 -27.50 17.62 20.53
C VAL A 162 -27.23 17.93 19.06
N GLU A 163 -27.15 19.22 18.69
CA GLU A 163 -26.84 19.65 17.32
C GLU A 163 -25.43 19.23 16.89
N ALA A 164 -24.44 19.31 17.78
CA ALA A 164 -23.09 18.84 17.51
C ALA A 164 -23.06 17.33 17.21
N LEU A 165 -23.82 16.51 17.93
CA LEU A 165 -23.94 15.08 17.63
C LEU A 165 -24.56 14.83 16.25
N LEU A 166 -25.67 15.51 15.93
CA LEU A 166 -26.34 15.34 14.64
C LEU A 166 -25.46 15.78 13.47
N THR A 167 -24.75 16.90 13.65
CA THR A 167 -23.75 17.39 12.71
C THR A 167 -22.64 16.36 12.53
N ALA A 168 -22.08 15.83 13.61
CA ALA A 168 -21.03 14.80 13.57
C ALA A 168 -21.47 13.49 12.89
N ILE A 169 -22.76 13.11 13.01
CA ILE A 169 -23.31 11.93 12.32
C ILE A 169 -23.28 12.17 10.80
N CYS A 170 -23.77 13.33 10.34
CA CYS A 170 -23.97 13.65 8.92
C CYS A 170 -22.74 14.27 8.23
N ASP A 171 -21.70 14.58 8.98
CA ASP A 171 -20.50 15.20 8.44
C ASP A 171 -19.77 14.29 7.44
N SER A 172 -19.69 14.75 6.20
CA SER A 172 -19.02 14.06 5.09
C SER A 172 -17.49 14.11 5.19
N SER A 173 -16.93 15.01 5.99
CA SER A 173 -15.48 15.14 6.21
C SER A 173 -14.95 14.18 7.27
N ARG A 174 -15.83 13.58 8.09
CA ARG A 174 -15.51 12.57 9.10
C ARG A 174 -14.98 11.30 8.43
N ARG A 175 -13.84 10.79 8.92
CA ARG A 175 -13.15 9.62 8.35
C ARG A 175 -13.23 8.37 9.24
N LEU A 176 -13.44 8.54 10.54
CA LEU A 176 -13.56 7.48 11.53
C LEU A 176 -15.02 7.17 11.81
N ALA A 177 -15.29 5.99 12.37
CA ALA A 177 -16.64 5.62 12.78
C ALA A 177 -17.10 6.45 14.00
N LEU A 178 -18.41 6.70 14.10
CA LEU A 178 -19.04 7.32 15.26
C LEU A 178 -19.89 6.26 15.97
N VAL A 179 -19.68 6.10 17.27
CA VAL A 179 -20.42 5.15 18.11
C VAL A 179 -21.32 5.92 19.05
N ALA A 180 -22.63 5.72 18.94
CA ALA A 180 -23.63 6.37 19.79
C ALA A 180 -24.48 5.34 20.54
N THR A 181 -24.79 5.64 21.80
CA THR A 181 -25.59 4.75 22.67
C THR A 181 -26.50 5.55 23.60
N GLY A 182 -27.75 5.11 23.72
CA GLY A 182 -28.66 5.62 24.75
C GLY A 182 -28.44 4.91 26.08
N VAL A 183 -28.60 5.61 27.19
CA VAL A 183 -28.51 5.00 28.54
C VAL A 183 -29.65 4.01 28.82
N PRO A 184 -29.38 2.80 29.35
CA PRO A 184 -30.41 1.88 29.85
C PRO A 184 -31.30 2.49 30.94
N ALA A 185 -32.52 2.00 31.09
CA ALA A 185 -33.47 2.54 32.07
C ALA A 185 -33.01 2.38 33.54
N ASP A 186 -32.23 1.35 33.84
CA ASP A 186 -31.76 1.00 35.18
C ASP A 186 -30.43 1.66 35.59
N LEU A 187 -29.81 2.47 34.71
CA LEU A 187 -28.50 3.07 34.95
C LEU A 187 -28.48 4.59 34.79
N THR A 188 -27.51 5.23 35.43
CA THR A 188 -27.20 6.64 35.16
C THR A 188 -26.33 6.78 33.91
N VAL A 189 -26.40 7.93 33.25
CA VAL A 189 -25.61 8.22 32.05
C VAL A 189 -24.10 8.12 32.30
N LEU A 190 -23.64 8.50 33.50
CA LEU A 190 -22.23 8.42 33.90
C LEU A 190 -21.78 6.97 34.11
N THR A 191 -22.62 6.16 34.78
CA THR A 191 -22.34 4.72 34.95
C THR A 191 -22.24 4.02 33.59
N TRP A 192 -23.11 4.40 32.65
CA TRP A 192 -23.11 3.84 31.31
C TRP A 192 -21.92 4.29 30.46
N GLN A 193 -21.55 5.57 30.53
CA GLN A 193 -20.34 6.10 29.90
C GLN A 193 -19.09 5.33 30.33
N ASN A 194 -18.94 5.09 31.63
CA ASN A 194 -17.82 4.31 32.16
C ASN A 194 -17.81 2.87 31.64
N ALA A 195 -18.97 2.22 31.59
CA ALA A 195 -19.10 0.85 31.10
C ALA A 195 -18.74 0.75 29.60
N ILE A 196 -19.25 1.64 28.77
CA ILE A 196 -18.98 1.69 27.33
C ILE A 196 -17.53 2.08 27.06
N GLY A 197 -16.98 3.03 27.81
CA GLY A 197 -15.57 3.40 27.76
C GLY A 197 -14.64 2.21 28.02
N GLN A 198 -14.98 1.33 28.97
CA GLN A 198 -14.21 0.10 29.22
C GLN A 198 -14.30 -0.91 28.07
N VAL A 199 -15.44 -1.00 27.40
CA VAL A 199 -15.63 -1.88 26.23
C VAL A 199 -14.81 -1.40 25.04
N LEU A 200 -14.80 -0.09 24.79
CA LEU A 200 -14.20 0.53 23.62
C LEU A 200 -12.74 0.99 23.83
N LYS A 201 -12.16 0.74 25.02
CA LYS A 201 -10.83 1.24 25.39
C LYS A 201 -9.73 0.86 24.40
N PHE A 202 -9.82 -0.26 23.70
CA PHE A 202 -8.79 -0.70 22.76
C PHE A 202 -8.87 -0.01 21.39
N ALA A 203 -10.02 0.56 21.02
CA ALA A 203 -10.19 1.36 19.81
C ALA A 203 -10.13 2.88 20.06
N CYS A 204 -9.73 3.34 21.25
CA CYS A 204 -9.60 4.77 21.54
C CYS A 204 -8.72 5.46 20.49
N GLY A 205 -9.20 6.57 19.93
CA GLY A 205 -8.62 7.28 18.78
C GLY A 205 -9.06 6.76 17.40
N MET A 206 -9.68 5.59 17.30
CA MET A 206 -10.17 5.01 16.03
C MET A 206 -11.68 5.26 15.80
N TYR A 207 -12.33 5.95 16.73
CA TYR A 207 -13.76 6.30 16.66
C TYR A 207 -14.04 7.55 17.52
N SER A 208 -15.18 8.19 17.25
CA SER A 208 -15.78 9.19 18.16
C SER A 208 -16.95 8.55 18.93
N GLY A 209 -16.96 8.68 20.25
CA GLY A 209 -17.94 8.01 21.12
C GLY A 209 -18.93 8.99 21.74
N TYR A 210 -20.22 8.64 21.77
CA TYR A 210 -21.27 9.46 22.37
C TYR A 210 -22.24 8.61 23.21
N VAL A 211 -22.61 9.15 24.38
CA VAL A 211 -23.58 8.55 25.30
C VAL A 211 -24.69 9.55 25.57
N LEU A 212 -25.91 9.21 25.18
CA LEU A 212 -27.06 10.09 25.27
C LEU A 212 -27.78 9.87 26.60
N ASP A 213 -28.07 10.95 27.32
CA ASP A 213 -29.09 10.89 28.37
C ASP A 213 -30.50 10.77 27.77
N ARG A 214 -31.51 10.53 28.61
CA ARG A 214 -32.87 10.28 28.13
C ARG A 214 -33.47 11.46 27.37
N ALA A 215 -33.14 12.69 27.76
CA ALA A 215 -33.63 13.89 27.08
C ALA A 215 -32.97 14.05 25.71
N ALA A 216 -31.65 13.80 25.61
CA ALA A 216 -30.92 13.81 24.34
C ALA A 216 -31.45 12.72 23.40
N GLN A 217 -31.70 11.53 23.94
CA GLN A 217 -32.27 10.40 23.20
C GLN A 217 -33.59 10.77 22.51
N GLN A 218 -34.49 11.47 23.21
CA GLN A 218 -35.76 11.92 22.64
C GLN A 218 -35.56 12.97 21.54
N ARG A 219 -34.70 13.97 21.77
CA ARG A 219 -34.44 15.04 20.79
C ARG A 219 -33.78 14.50 19.52
N VAL A 220 -32.80 13.61 19.67
CA VAL A 220 -32.13 12.97 18.52
C VAL A 220 -33.08 12.06 17.76
N ALA A 221 -33.91 11.27 18.45
CA ALA A 221 -34.91 10.40 17.81
C ALA A 221 -35.98 11.19 17.03
N ALA A 222 -36.27 12.43 17.41
CA ALA A 222 -37.19 13.30 16.68
C ALA A 222 -36.58 13.87 15.37
N ARG A 223 -35.24 13.84 15.24
CA ARG A 223 -34.50 14.44 14.12
C ARG A 223 -33.88 13.41 13.16
N LEU A 224 -33.61 12.20 13.65
CA LEU A 224 -33.12 11.10 12.82
C LEU A 224 -34.27 10.25 12.26
N PRO A 225 -34.17 9.76 11.00
CA PRO A 225 -35.09 8.75 10.50
C PRO A 225 -35.07 7.49 11.37
N LYS A 226 -36.20 6.79 11.45
CA LYS A 226 -36.39 5.63 12.32
C LYS A 226 -35.34 4.53 12.10
N ASP A 227 -34.92 4.31 10.86
CA ASP A 227 -33.94 3.28 10.50
C ASP A 227 -32.50 3.63 10.91
N PHE A 228 -32.24 4.91 11.23
CA PHE A 228 -30.98 5.41 11.78
C PHE A 228 -31.04 5.61 13.30
N SER A 229 -32.09 5.14 13.96
CA SER A 229 -32.27 5.33 15.39
C SER A 229 -31.11 4.78 16.23
N ILE A 230 -30.79 5.51 17.29
CA ILE A 230 -29.84 5.07 18.31
C ILE A 230 -30.65 4.31 19.37
N PRO A 231 -30.45 3.00 19.58
CA PRO A 231 -31.25 2.24 20.53
C PRO A 231 -30.92 2.60 21.98
N MET A 232 -31.95 2.75 22.81
CA MET A 232 -31.79 2.90 24.27
C MET A 232 -31.21 1.61 24.86
N GLY A 233 -30.09 1.71 25.57
CA GLY A 233 -29.33 0.57 26.09
C GLY A 233 -28.64 -0.29 25.02
N GLY A 234 -28.83 0.03 23.73
CA GLY A 234 -28.12 -0.56 22.61
C GLY A 234 -26.97 0.33 22.12
N VAL A 235 -26.32 -0.06 21.02
CA VAL A 235 -25.24 0.71 20.39
C VAL A 235 -25.52 0.83 18.90
N ARG A 236 -25.39 2.03 18.35
CA ARG A 236 -25.41 2.30 16.90
C ARG A 236 -24.04 2.79 16.47
N THR A 237 -23.48 2.19 15.43
CA THR A 237 -22.21 2.59 14.83
C THR A 237 -22.47 3.20 13.46
N PHE A 238 -22.23 4.50 13.32
CA PHE A 238 -22.30 5.24 12.06
C PHE A 238 -20.93 5.23 11.39
N LEU A 239 -20.83 4.48 10.28
CA LEU A 239 -19.68 4.54 9.39
C LEU A 239 -19.62 5.91 8.68
N PRO A 240 -18.45 6.33 8.15
CA PRO A 240 -18.30 7.57 7.38
C PRO A 240 -19.28 7.70 6.21
N GLY A 241 -19.61 8.94 5.83
CA GLY A 241 -20.43 9.26 4.65
C GLY A 241 -21.91 8.95 4.80
N VAL A 242 -22.51 9.23 5.97
CA VAL A 242 -23.94 8.99 6.29
C VAL A 242 -24.86 9.68 5.27
N GLN A 243 -25.82 8.96 4.67
CA GLN A 243 -26.79 9.50 3.71
C GLN A 243 -28.21 9.22 4.20
N LEU A 244 -28.76 10.14 4.99
CA LEU A 244 -30.08 9.98 5.62
C LEU A 244 -31.25 9.90 4.62
N THR A 245 -31.04 10.36 3.39
CA THR A 245 -32.05 10.36 2.32
C THR A 245 -32.08 9.06 1.52
N ASP A 246 -31.05 8.21 1.61
CA ASP A 246 -31.02 6.90 0.97
C ASP A 246 -31.66 5.85 1.89
N LEU A 247 -32.72 5.19 1.40
CA LEU A 247 -33.51 4.24 2.16
C LEU A 247 -32.75 2.95 2.53
N THR A 248 -31.67 2.63 1.83
CA THR A 248 -30.88 1.40 2.03
C THR A 248 -29.64 1.63 2.87
N ASP A 249 -29.27 2.89 3.02
CA ASP A 249 -28.03 3.35 3.63
C ASP A 249 -27.87 2.93 5.09
N HIS A 250 -28.99 2.83 5.82
CA HIS A 250 -29.03 2.37 7.20
C HIS A 250 -28.45 0.95 7.41
N LEU A 251 -28.40 0.11 6.36
CA LEU A 251 -27.90 -1.27 6.41
C LEU A 251 -26.38 -1.35 6.61
N ARG A 252 -25.62 -0.34 6.15
CA ARG A 252 -24.16 -0.33 6.34
C ARG A 252 -23.74 0.07 7.75
N HIS A 253 -24.69 0.52 8.58
CA HIS A 253 -24.44 1.06 9.90
C HIS A 253 -24.77 0.01 10.98
N PRO A 254 -23.75 -0.65 11.58
CA PRO A 254 -24.00 -1.72 12.53
C PRO A 254 -24.82 -1.27 13.73
N MET A 255 -25.72 -2.14 14.20
CA MET A 255 -26.51 -1.92 15.40
C MET A 255 -26.44 -3.13 16.33
N LEU A 256 -26.12 -2.89 17.60
CA LEU A 256 -26.35 -3.83 18.68
C LEU A 256 -27.63 -3.43 19.41
N SER A 257 -28.60 -4.34 19.43
CA SER A 257 -29.88 -4.09 20.10
C SER A 257 -29.73 -4.03 21.62
N ALA A 258 -30.69 -3.38 22.28
CA ALA A 258 -30.79 -3.33 23.74
C ALA A 258 -30.78 -4.75 24.35
N ARG A 259 -31.54 -5.68 23.76
CA ARG A 259 -31.56 -7.09 24.17
C ARG A 259 -30.18 -7.74 24.14
N SER A 260 -29.43 -7.56 23.04
CA SER A 260 -28.07 -8.11 22.91
C SER A 260 -27.10 -7.51 23.95
N MET A 261 -27.28 -6.23 24.28
CA MET A 261 -26.49 -5.56 25.31
C MET A 261 -26.86 -6.06 26.71
N ASP A 262 -28.13 -6.18 27.04
CA ASP A 262 -28.62 -6.67 28.34
C ASP A 262 -28.21 -8.13 28.60
N GLU A 263 -28.35 -9.01 27.62
CA GLU A 263 -27.85 -10.39 27.70
C GLU A 263 -26.33 -10.44 27.92
N SER A 264 -25.61 -9.38 27.56
CA SER A 264 -24.16 -9.25 27.71
C SER A 264 -23.75 -8.41 28.92
N ARG A 265 -24.69 -8.02 29.77
CA ARG A 265 -24.47 -7.11 30.89
C ARG A 265 -24.82 -7.79 32.22
N THR A 266 -24.11 -7.42 33.28
CA THR A 266 -24.43 -7.80 34.65
C THR A 266 -24.23 -6.57 35.53
N GLY A 267 -25.35 -5.90 35.86
CA GLY A 267 -25.33 -4.58 36.50
C GLY A 267 -24.58 -3.56 35.66
N ARG A 268 -23.45 -3.06 36.19
CA ARG A 268 -22.56 -2.07 35.54
C ARG A 268 -21.49 -2.67 34.62
N MET A 269 -21.33 -4.00 34.61
CA MET A 269 -20.28 -4.68 33.86
C MET A 269 -20.80 -5.16 32.52
N ILE A 270 -20.09 -4.85 31.44
CA ILE A 270 -20.37 -5.36 30.09
C ILE A 270 -19.33 -6.44 29.75
N ARG A 271 -19.79 -7.60 29.27
CA ARG A 271 -18.93 -8.73 28.89
C ARG A 271 -18.06 -8.37 27.68
N ALA A 272 -16.82 -8.87 27.68
CA ALA A 272 -15.82 -8.61 26.63
C ALA A 272 -16.29 -8.96 25.19
N ARG A 273 -17.26 -9.88 25.05
CA ARG A 273 -17.86 -10.23 23.75
C ARG A 273 -18.50 -9.04 23.01
N VAL A 274 -18.98 -8.03 23.74
CA VAL A 274 -19.53 -6.81 23.13
C VAL A 274 -18.42 -6.04 22.41
N GLY A 275 -17.25 -5.90 23.05
CA GLY A 275 -16.07 -5.31 22.43
C GLY A 275 -15.71 -6.05 21.14
N ARG A 276 -15.60 -7.39 21.18
CA ARG A 276 -15.29 -8.21 20.00
C ARG A 276 -16.26 -8.02 18.82
N LYS A 277 -17.53 -7.66 19.08
CA LYS A 277 -18.51 -7.35 18.03
C LYS A 277 -18.35 -5.93 17.46
N LEU A 278 -17.97 -4.96 18.28
CA LEU A 278 -17.83 -3.56 17.86
C LEU A 278 -16.49 -3.29 17.18
N MET A 279 -15.40 -3.88 17.68
CA MET A 279 -14.03 -3.57 17.24
C MET A 279 -13.79 -3.78 15.74
N PRO A 280 -14.27 -4.83 15.05
CA PRO A 280 -13.95 -5.06 13.64
C PRO A 280 -14.31 -3.86 12.76
N ALA A 281 -15.52 -3.32 12.90
CA ALA A 281 -15.95 -2.16 12.11
C ALA A 281 -15.10 -0.92 12.39
N LEU A 282 -14.74 -0.66 13.66
CA LEU A 282 -13.90 0.48 14.03
C LEU A 282 -12.48 0.32 13.49
N HIS A 283 -11.90 -0.87 13.65
CA HIS A 283 -10.56 -1.19 13.17
C HIS A 283 -10.47 -1.10 11.65
N THR A 284 -11.34 -1.79 10.92
CA THR A 284 -11.35 -1.76 9.46
C THR A 284 -11.53 -0.35 8.93
N THR A 285 -12.42 0.45 9.54
CA THR A 285 -12.62 1.86 9.13
C THR A 285 -11.35 2.68 9.32
N ALA A 286 -10.72 2.62 10.50
CA ALA A 286 -9.51 3.38 10.79
C ALA A 286 -8.29 2.92 9.97
N LEU A 287 -8.10 1.62 9.77
CA LEU A 287 -6.97 1.09 9.00
C LEU A 287 -7.09 1.41 7.50
N ASN A 288 -8.31 1.53 6.98
CA ASN A 288 -8.58 1.93 5.60
C ASN A 288 -8.66 3.45 5.41
N LEU A 289 -8.43 4.24 6.46
CA LEU A 289 -8.44 5.71 6.37
C LEU A 289 -7.42 6.16 5.33
N ALA A 290 -7.85 6.87 4.29
CA ALA A 290 -6.95 7.47 3.32
C ALA A 290 -6.49 8.85 3.83
N LEU A 291 -5.19 9.15 3.67
CA LEU A 291 -4.71 10.52 3.87
C LEU A 291 -5.34 11.42 2.80
N PRO A 292 -5.79 12.63 3.15
CA PRO A 292 -6.18 13.64 2.17
C PRO A 292 -5.06 13.91 1.17
N ASP A 293 -5.41 14.18 -0.10
CA ASP A 293 -4.44 14.42 -1.18
C ASP A 293 -3.43 15.54 -0.85
N ALA A 294 -3.88 16.57 -0.11
CA ALA A 294 -3.01 17.64 0.37
C ALA A 294 -1.90 17.13 1.31
N LEU A 295 -2.19 16.12 2.15
CA LEU A 295 -1.23 15.56 3.09
C LEU A 295 -0.34 14.48 2.46
N LEU A 296 -0.72 13.88 1.31
CA LEU A 296 0.11 12.88 0.63
C LEU A 296 1.44 13.47 0.15
N HIS A 297 1.45 14.72 -0.31
CA HIS A 297 2.68 15.40 -0.73
C HIS A 297 3.59 15.70 0.47
N VAL A 298 3.02 16.10 1.60
CA VAL A 298 3.75 16.32 2.85
C VAL A 298 4.32 15.00 3.41
N ASP A 299 3.53 13.93 3.33
CA ASP A 299 3.95 12.59 3.75
C ASP A 299 5.15 12.09 2.92
N ALA A 300 5.15 12.37 1.61
CA ALA A 300 6.25 12.05 0.70
C ALA A 300 7.51 12.92 0.95
N LEU A 301 7.34 14.22 1.21
CA LEU A 301 8.45 15.12 1.55
C LEU A 301 9.15 14.67 2.84
N LEU A 302 8.39 14.36 3.89
CA LEU A 302 8.95 13.88 5.17
C LEU A 302 9.62 12.50 5.04
N ASP A 303 9.24 11.73 4.02
CA ASP A 303 9.88 10.46 3.65
C ASP A 303 11.26 10.68 3.02
N GLU A 304 11.41 11.73 2.22
CA GLU A 304 12.70 12.17 1.65
C GLU A 304 13.60 12.73 2.76
N GLU A 305 13.07 13.59 3.62
CA GLU A 305 13.79 14.12 4.81
C GLU A 305 14.22 13.00 5.78
N GLU A 306 13.41 11.94 5.95
CA GLU A 306 13.83 10.77 6.73
C GLU A 306 14.99 10.01 6.06
N ALA A 307 15.02 9.94 4.73
CA ALA A 307 16.08 9.26 3.99
C ALA A 307 17.41 10.00 4.05
N ASP A 308 17.38 11.34 4.11
CA ASP A 308 18.56 12.20 4.24
C ASP A 308 19.13 12.24 5.67
N LEU A 309 18.42 11.68 6.66
CA LEU A 309 18.97 11.55 8.00
C LEU A 309 20.23 10.68 8.02
N PRO A 310 21.32 11.11 8.68
CA PRO A 310 22.53 10.31 8.77
C PRO A 310 22.25 8.96 9.45
N ALA A 311 22.71 7.87 8.81
CA ALA A 311 22.51 6.50 9.29
C ALA A 311 23.14 6.24 10.67
N SER A 312 24.16 7.02 11.05
CA SER A 312 24.84 6.92 12.33
C SER A 312 24.07 7.63 13.45
N PRO A 313 23.70 6.94 14.54
CA PRO A 313 22.98 7.55 15.65
C PRO A 313 23.76 8.68 16.32
N VAL A 314 23.06 9.76 16.66
CA VAL A 314 23.61 10.80 17.53
C VAL A 314 23.66 10.25 18.96
N ALA A 315 24.87 10.18 19.55
CA ALA A 315 25.05 9.71 20.92
C ALA A 315 24.25 10.61 21.89
N PRO A 316 23.55 10.05 22.90
CA PRO A 316 22.74 10.83 23.81
C PRO A 316 23.61 11.81 24.62
N ARG A 317 23.35 13.12 24.47
CA ARG A 317 23.86 14.13 25.41
C ARG A 317 22.93 14.14 26.62
N VAL A 318 23.33 13.46 27.68
CA VAL A 318 22.67 13.60 28.98
C VAL A 318 22.96 15.01 29.51
N SER A 319 21.98 15.90 29.46
CA SER A 319 22.00 17.16 30.19
C SER A 319 21.84 16.86 31.68
N LYS A 320 22.94 16.57 32.37
CA LYS A 320 22.95 16.50 33.83
C LYS A 320 22.78 17.91 34.37
N ALA A 321 21.62 18.19 34.96
CA ALA A 321 21.48 19.30 35.89
C ALA A 321 22.59 19.22 36.94
N THR A 322 23.34 20.30 37.07
CA THR A 322 24.47 20.43 37.99
C THR A 322 23.97 20.36 39.43
N VAL A 323 24.09 19.19 40.06
CA VAL A 323 24.16 19.11 41.52
C VAL A 323 25.62 19.31 41.89
N VAL A 324 25.91 20.49 42.44
CA VAL A 324 27.20 20.82 43.04
C VAL A 324 27.38 19.93 44.27
N TYR A 325 28.20 18.87 44.14
CA TYR A 325 28.90 18.34 45.30
C TYR A 325 30.29 18.93 45.33
N ARG A 326 30.52 19.73 46.37
CA ARG A 326 31.83 20.21 46.81
C ARG A 326 32.71 18.99 47.09
N THR A 327 33.67 18.72 46.20
CA THR A 327 34.73 17.74 46.45
C THR A 327 35.97 18.46 46.96
N GLU A 328 36.20 18.35 48.27
CA GLU A 328 37.55 18.40 48.80
C GLU A 328 38.29 17.12 48.37
N SER A 329 39.39 17.35 47.66
CA SER A 329 40.64 16.57 47.64
C SER A 329 40.59 15.08 47.97
N ALA A 330 40.75 14.25 46.93
CA ALA A 330 41.46 12.97 47.05
C ALA A 330 42.24 12.69 45.76
N THR A 331 43.54 12.99 45.80
CA THR A 331 44.55 12.50 44.86
C THR A 331 44.69 10.99 45.01
N ALA A 332 44.34 10.23 43.97
CA ALA A 332 44.73 8.83 43.82
C ALA A 332 45.28 8.60 42.41
N ALA A 333 46.47 8.00 42.37
CA ALA A 333 47.34 7.85 41.21
C ALA A 333 46.74 6.97 40.10
N ARG A 334 47.00 7.35 38.84
CA ARG A 334 46.80 6.51 37.65
C ARG A 334 47.95 5.51 37.53
N SER A 335 47.65 4.22 37.59
CA SER A 335 48.55 3.17 37.09
C SER A 335 48.38 2.99 35.57
N PRO A 336 49.44 2.64 34.81
CA PRO A 336 49.31 2.30 33.40
C PRO A 336 48.57 0.96 33.24
N ALA A 337 47.69 0.87 32.25
CA ALA A 337 47.03 -0.40 31.91
C ALA A 337 48.05 -1.41 31.35
N PRO A 338 47.92 -2.72 31.66
CA PRO A 338 48.80 -3.75 31.12
C PRO A 338 48.62 -3.92 29.60
N ASP A 339 49.69 -4.32 28.91
CA ASP A 339 49.65 -4.62 27.48
C ASP A 339 48.70 -5.79 27.19
N PRO A 340 47.85 -5.69 26.14
CA PRO A 340 46.88 -6.72 25.82
C PRO A 340 47.58 -8.01 25.37
N THR A 341 47.10 -9.12 25.93
CA THR A 341 47.59 -10.48 25.66
C THR A 341 47.32 -10.90 24.21
N ASP A 342 48.09 -11.86 23.69
CA ASP A 342 47.93 -12.32 22.29
C ASP A 342 46.54 -12.91 22.02
N ALA A 343 45.90 -13.52 23.02
CA ALA A 343 44.52 -13.99 22.92
C ALA A 343 43.49 -12.85 22.79
N GLU A 344 43.73 -11.69 23.43
CA GLU A 344 42.90 -10.50 23.29
C GLU A 344 43.09 -9.84 21.92
N ARG A 345 44.31 -9.88 21.38
CA ARG A 345 44.62 -9.41 20.02
C ARG A 345 43.95 -10.28 18.96
N GLU A 346 43.97 -11.60 19.13
CA GLU A 346 43.30 -12.53 18.21
C GLU A 346 41.76 -12.36 18.24
N ARG A 347 41.19 -12.18 19.44
CA ARG A 347 39.75 -11.96 19.62
C ARG A 347 39.29 -10.62 19.03
N THR A 348 40.10 -9.57 19.14
CA THR A 348 39.80 -8.26 18.54
C THR A 348 39.89 -8.29 17.01
N LEU A 349 40.85 -9.02 16.45
CA LEU A 349 40.95 -9.26 14.99
C LEU A 349 39.74 -10.06 14.46
N ALA A 350 39.31 -11.10 15.17
CA ALA A 350 38.13 -11.88 14.81
C ALA A 350 36.85 -11.02 14.82
N LEU A 351 36.67 -10.18 15.85
CA LEU A 351 35.54 -9.27 15.95
C LEU A 351 35.56 -8.20 14.83
N ALA A 352 36.74 -7.67 14.50
CA ALA A 352 36.90 -6.71 13.40
C ALA A 352 36.55 -7.33 12.03
N ALA A 353 36.92 -8.59 11.80
CA ALA A 353 36.55 -9.33 10.60
C ALA A 353 35.03 -9.58 10.51
N GLU A 354 34.40 -9.90 11.63
CA GLU A 354 32.94 -10.08 11.69
C GLU A 354 32.19 -8.77 11.47
N LEU A 355 32.63 -7.67 12.07
CA LEU A 355 32.08 -6.33 11.82
C LEU A 355 32.20 -5.94 10.35
N LYS A 356 33.35 -6.22 9.72
CA LYS A 356 33.56 -5.96 8.29
C LYS A 356 32.57 -6.76 7.42
N ARG A 357 32.33 -8.03 7.74
CA ARG A 357 31.34 -8.86 7.03
C ARG A 357 29.91 -8.34 7.22
N ARG A 358 29.53 -7.97 8.45
CA ARG A 358 28.20 -7.42 8.74
C ARG A 358 27.97 -6.07 8.05
N ASN A 359 28.97 -5.20 8.04
CA ASN A 359 28.89 -3.91 7.33
C ASN A 359 28.77 -4.08 5.82
N ALA A 360 29.49 -5.05 5.23
CA ALA A 360 29.34 -5.36 3.81
C ALA A 360 27.93 -5.85 3.48
N ARG A 361 27.32 -6.66 4.36
CA ARG A 361 25.95 -7.13 4.20
C ARG A 361 24.92 -6.02 4.38
N LEU A 362 25.12 -5.09 5.31
CA LEU A 362 24.27 -3.90 5.46
C LEU A 362 24.27 -3.04 4.19
N ALA A 363 25.46 -2.76 3.63
CA ALA A 363 25.58 -1.98 2.39
C ALA A 363 24.98 -2.69 1.16
N GLU A 364 24.88 -4.02 1.17
CA GLU A 364 24.14 -4.78 0.16
C GLU A 364 22.63 -4.63 0.35
N LEU A 365 22.13 -4.80 1.58
CA LEU A 365 20.71 -4.64 1.90
C LEU A 365 20.20 -3.21 1.64
N GLU A 366 21.01 -2.19 1.91
CA GLU A 366 20.65 -0.79 1.63
C GLU A 366 20.46 -0.55 0.13
N ARG A 367 21.33 -1.16 -0.71
CA ARG A 367 21.19 -1.10 -2.17
C ARG A 367 19.94 -1.83 -2.65
N ASP A 368 19.67 -3.03 -2.13
CA ASP A 368 18.47 -3.80 -2.46
C ASP A 368 17.19 -3.04 -2.03
N TYR A 369 17.22 -2.38 -0.86
CA TYR A 369 16.10 -1.60 -0.36
C TYR A 369 15.80 -0.40 -1.25
N GLU A 370 16.82 0.36 -1.66
CA GLU A 370 16.63 1.51 -2.55
C GLU A 370 16.13 1.07 -3.94
N GLN A 371 16.65 -0.05 -4.45
CA GLN A 371 16.16 -0.63 -5.69
C GLN A 371 14.66 -0.99 -5.58
N LEU A 372 14.27 -1.73 -4.53
CA LEU A 372 12.86 -2.09 -4.31
C LEU A 372 11.97 -0.85 -4.11
N ARG A 373 12.47 0.19 -3.43
CA ARG A 373 11.75 1.46 -3.22
C ARG A 373 11.52 2.17 -4.56
N SER A 374 12.50 2.16 -5.46
CA SER A 374 12.37 2.67 -6.82
C SER A 374 11.33 1.87 -7.63
N GLU A 375 11.43 0.54 -7.63
CA GLU A 375 10.49 -0.34 -8.33
C GLU A 375 9.05 -0.15 -7.83
N LEU A 376 8.86 0.02 -6.51
CA LEU A 376 7.55 0.30 -5.93
C LEU A 376 6.99 1.66 -6.39
N ARG A 377 7.82 2.71 -6.41
CA ARG A 377 7.41 4.05 -6.90
C ARG A 377 6.96 3.98 -8.36
N GLU A 378 7.69 3.27 -9.21
CA GLU A 378 7.32 3.06 -10.62
C GLU A 378 6.01 2.29 -10.75
N THR A 379 5.87 1.17 -10.03
CA THR A 379 4.65 0.35 -10.03
C THR A 379 3.42 1.15 -9.58
N VAL A 380 3.58 2.00 -8.55
CA VAL A 380 2.50 2.86 -8.05
C VAL A 380 2.11 3.91 -9.10
N ARG A 381 3.08 4.51 -9.79
CA ARG A 381 2.82 5.46 -10.88
C ARG A 381 2.07 4.79 -12.02
N GLU A 382 2.53 3.62 -12.47
CA GLU A 382 1.86 2.83 -13.52
C GLU A 382 0.42 2.49 -13.11
N ARG A 383 0.21 1.97 -11.91
CA ARG A 383 -1.12 1.67 -11.38
C ARG A 383 -2.03 2.90 -11.39
N ASN A 384 -1.54 4.05 -10.95
CA ASN A 384 -2.32 5.28 -10.93
C ASN A 384 -2.67 5.75 -12.35
N GLN A 385 -1.73 5.64 -13.29
CA GLN A 385 -1.97 5.91 -14.71
C GLN A 385 -3.05 4.98 -15.29
N TYR A 386 -3.00 3.68 -15.01
CA TYR A 386 -4.04 2.73 -15.44
C TYR A 386 -5.40 3.03 -14.80
N ARG A 387 -5.45 3.44 -13.52
CA ARG A 387 -6.71 3.84 -12.88
C ARG A 387 -7.32 5.08 -13.53
N GLU A 388 -6.49 6.04 -13.91
CA GLU A 388 -6.95 7.24 -14.61
C GLU A 388 -7.42 6.91 -16.04
N GLN A 389 -6.70 6.05 -16.77
CA GLN A 389 -7.14 5.54 -18.07
C GLN A 389 -8.49 4.82 -17.96
N LEU A 390 -8.66 3.97 -16.94
CA LEU A 390 -9.93 3.28 -16.68
C LEU A 390 -11.06 4.27 -16.36
N ARG A 391 -10.77 5.34 -15.60
CA ARG A 391 -11.75 6.40 -15.32
C ARG A 391 -12.16 7.12 -16.60
N LYS A 392 -11.21 7.50 -17.44
CA LYS A 392 -11.46 8.16 -18.74
C LYS A 392 -12.27 7.26 -19.67
N ALA A 393 -11.89 5.99 -19.81
CA ALA A 393 -12.62 5.02 -20.63
C ALA A 393 -14.07 4.80 -20.13
N ARG A 394 -14.28 4.74 -18.82
CA ARG A 394 -15.64 4.65 -18.23
C ARG A 394 -16.47 5.90 -18.51
N TYR A 395 -15.85 7.08 -18.39
CA TYR A 395 -16.51 8.34 -18.71
C TYR A 395 -16.89 8.41 -20.19
N GLU A 396 -15.97 8.08 -21.08
CA GLU A 396 -16.20 8.03 -22.52
C GLU A 396 -17.31 7.05 -22.89
N ASN A 397 -17.32 5.85 -22.30
CA ASN A 397 -18.39 4.87 -22.51
C ASN A 397 -19.76 5.41 -22.07
N THR A 398 -19.81 6.10 -20.94
CA THR A 398 -21.03 6.75 -20.43
C THR A 398 -21.49 7.85 -21.38
N TRP A 399 -20.56 8.70 -21.83
CA TRP A 399 -20.82 9.78 -22.76
C TRP A 399 -21.34 9.26 -24.11
N LEU A 400 -20.71 8.24 -24.68
CA LEU A 400 -21.16 7.60 -25.94
C LEU A 400 -22.55 6.99 -25.79
N ARG A 401 -22.85 6.32 -24.66
CA ARG A 401 -24.18 5.78 -24.38
C ARG A 401 -25.24 6.89 -24.28
N ASP A 402 -24.90 8.03 -23.68
CA ASP A 402 -25.80 9.18 -23.63
C ASP A 402 -26.00 9.83 -25.01
N GLN A 403 -24.95 9.89 -25.85
CA GLN A 403 -25.11 10.31 -27.24
C GLN A 403 -26.04 9.38 -28.02
N LEU A 404 -25.88 8.06 -27.89
CA LEU A 404 -26.77 7.08 -28.53
C LEU A 404 -28.24 7.25 -28.09
N ARG A 405 -28.47 7.53 -26.80
CA ARG A 405 -29.82 7.86 -26.29
C ARG A 405 -30.37 9.14 -26.93
N ASN A 406 -29.53 10.17 -27.08
CA ASN A 406 -29.93 11.43 -27.73
C ASN A 406 -30.27 11.26 -29.21
N PHE A 407 -29.65 10.30 -29.90
CA PHE A 407 -29.98 9.91 -31.28
C PHE A 407 -31.14 8.91 -31.39
N GLY A 408 -31.79 8.55 -30.27
CA GLY A 408 -32.95 7.63 -30.26
C GLY A 408 -32.60 6.14 -30.28
N HIS A 409 -31.32 5.77 -30.22
CA HIS A 409 -30.83 4.38 -30.21
C HIS A 409 -30.79 3.80 -28.79
N TYR A 410 -31.92 3.80 -28.09
CA TYR A 410 -32.02 3.38 -26.68
C TYR A 410 -31.67 1.90 -26.45
N GLU A 411 -32.09 1.02 -27.36
CA GLU A 411 -31.81 -0.42 -27.27
C GLU A 411 -30.30 -0.69 -27.35
N THR A 412 -29.62 -0.05 -28.32
CA THR A 412 -28.16 -0.12 -28.46
C THR A 412 -27.44 0.47 -27.24
N ALA A 413 -27.92 1.58 -26.68
CA ALA A 413 -27.33 2.19 -25.49
C ALA A 413 -27.51 1.35 -24.21
N ALA A 414 -28.59 0.57 -24.11
CA ALA A 414 -28.90 -0.33 -23.00
C ALA A 414 -28.23 -1.71 -23.13
N THR A 415 -27.78 -2.06 -24.33
CA THR A 415 -27.10 -3.32 -24.59
C THR A 415 -25.76 -3.36 -23.85
N HIS A 416 -25.53 -4.44 -23.11
CA HIS A 416 -24.22 -4.70 -22.52
C HIS A 416 -23.30 -5.21 -23.63
N PRO A 417 -22.04 -4.70 -23.72
CA PRO A 417 -21.09 -5.30 -24.63
C PRO A 417 -20.96 -6.80 -24.29
N PRO A 418 -20.82 -7.68 -25.30
CA PRO A 418 -20.56 -9.09 -25.06
C PRO A 418 -19.31 -9.21 -24.18
N ILE A 419 -19.28 -10.23 -23.30
CA ILE A 419 -18.09 -10.53 -22.50
C ILE A 419 -16.95 -10.76 -23.50
N PRO A 420 -15.87 -9.95 -23.48
CA PRO A 420 -14.74 -10.22 -24.35
C PRO A 420 -14.22 -11.63 -24.05
N PRO A 421 -13.77 -12.40 -25.06
CA PRO A 421 -13.13 -13.69 -24.82
C PRO A 421 -12.01 -13.49 -23.80
N SER A 422 -11.86 -14.45 -22.86
CA SER A 422 -10.98 -14.31 -21.71
C SER A 422 -9.59 -13.83 -22.13
N GLU A 423 -9.31 -12.55 -21.88
CA GLU A 423 -8.02 -11.92 -22.14
C GLU A 423 -6.96 -12.29 -21.08
N VAL A 424 -7.35 -13.13 -20.12
CA VAL A 424 -6.49 -13.59 -19.03
C VAL A 424 -5.35 -14.39 -19.65
N PRO A 425 -4.08 -13.98 -19.41
CA PRO A 425 -2.93 -14.73 -19.89
C PRO A 425 -2.92 -16.15 -19.31
N PRO A 426 -2.52 -17.17 -20.09
CA PRO A 426 -2.37 -18.54 -19.62
C PRO A 426 -1.56 -18.63 -18.33
N GLU A 427 -1.84 -19.59 -17.46
CA GLU A 427 -1.17 -19.77 -16.17
C GLU A 427 0.26 -20.30 -16.34
N ASP A 428 0.47 -21.20 -17.30
CA ASP A 428 1.73 -21.87 -17.58
C ASP A 428 1.99 -22.08 -19.10
N PHE A 429 3.12 -22.70 -19.44
CA PHE A 429 3.48 -22.99 -20.83
C PHE A 429 2.61 -24.07 -21.48
N GLU A 430 2.01 -24.97 -20.69
CA GLU A 430 1.14 -26.04 -21.18
C GLU A 430 -0.17 -25.42 -21.68
N GLU A 431 -0.80 -24.57 -20.88
CA GLU A 431 -2.00 -23.83 -21.27
C GLU A 431 -1.69 -22.84 -22.41
N LEU A 432 -0.52 -22.19 -22.41
CA LEU A 432 -0.11 -21.34 -23.54
C LEU A 432 -0.02 -22.14 -24.84
N TRP A 433 0.56 -23.34 -24.79
CA TRP A 433 0.70 -24.21 -25.94
C TRP A 433 -0.67 -24.63 -26.49
N GLU A 434 -1.58 -25.07 -25.62
CA GLU A 434 -2.95 -25.41 -26.00
C GLU A 434 -3.65 -24.23 -26.68
N ARG A 435 -3.60 -23.03 -26.08
CA ARG A 435 -4.27 -21.86 -26.64
C ARG A 435 -3.62 -21.31 -27.90
N MET A 436 -2.31 -21.47 -28.10
CA MET A 436 -1.64 -20.99 -29.32
C MET A 436 -1.78 -21.95 -30.50
N THR A 437 -2.06 -23.23 -30.24
CA THR A 437 -2.32 -24.24 -31.26
C THR A 437 -3.82 -24.42 -31.55
N ASP A 438 -4.69 -23.98 -30.65
CA ASP A 438 -6.11 -23.82 -30.90
C ASP A 438 -6.33 -22.68 -31.93
N GLU A 439 -6.62 -23.08 -33.18
CA GLU A 439 -6.83 -22.16 -34.31
C GLU A 439 -7.97 -21.15 -34.08
N THR A 440 -8.78 -21.33 -33.04
CA THR A 440 -9.83 -20.38 -32.66
C THR A 440 -9.29 -19.11 -31.99
N SER A 441 -8.20 -19.20 -31.23
CA SER A 441 -7.68 -18.08 -30.42
C SER A 441 -6.85 -17.10 -31.27
N PHE A 442 -6.15 -17.60 -32.29
CA PHE A 442 -5.29 -16.81 -33.16
C PHE A 442 -5.45 -17.17 -34.64
N PRO A 443 -6.53 -16.71 -35.30
CA PRO A 443 -6.85 -17.12 -36.68
C PRO A 443 -5.80 -16.71 -37.73
N TYR A 444 -4.94 -15.73 -37.40
CA TYR A 444 -3.89 -15.25 -38.30
C TYR A 444 -2.51 -15.81 -37.98
N LEU A 445 -2.39 -16.64 -36.94
CA LEU A 445 -1.14 -17.29 -36.56
C LEU A 445 -1.16 -18.77 -36.92
N ARG A 446 0.00 -19.31 -37.27
CA ARG A 446 0.18 -20.75 -37.44
C ARG A 446 1.45 -21.19 -36.74
N VAL A 447 1.30 -22.12 -35.81
CA VAL A 447 2.44 -22.69 -35.07
C VAL A 447 3.05 -23.80 -35.91
N THR A 448 4.37 -23.73 -36.16
CA THR A 448 5.13 -24.71 -36.96
C THR A 448 6.32 -25.27 -36.19
N ILE A 449 6.25 -25.20 -34.87
CA ILE A 449 7.30 -25.66 -33.97
C ILE A 449 7.21 -27.18 -33.84
N ASP A 450 8.25 -27.92 -34.23
CA ASP A 450 8.25 -29.39 -34.17
C ASP A 450 8.55 -29.94 -32.76
N ASP A 451 9.50 -29.34 -32.03
CA ASP A 451 10.01 -29.82 -30.73
C ASP A 451 9.59 -28.89 -29.55
N ALA A 452 8.54 -28.10 -29.76
CA ALA A 452 8.15 -26.98 -28.90
C ALA A 452 7.90 -27.37 -27.44
N LEU A 453 7.31 -28.54 -27.22
CA LEU A 453 6.94 -28.98 -25.89
C LEU A 453 8.19 -29.22 -25.04
N ASP A 454 9.28 -29.73 -25.62
CA ASP A 454 10.52 -29.99 -24.89
C ASP A 454 11.28 -28.69 -24.59
N ASP A 455 11.37 -27.77 -25.57
CA ASP A 455 11.97 -26.44 -25.36
C ASP A 455 11.19 -25.58 -24.34
N MET A 456 9.86 -25.66 -24.35
CA MET A 456 9.02 -24.96 -23.36
C MET A 456 9.04 -25.66 -21.99
N ARG A 457 9.11 -27.00 -21.94
CA ARG A 457 9.29 -27.76 -20.70
C ARG A 457 10.60 -27.46 -20.00
N GLU A 458 11.67 -27.14 -20.73
CA GLU A 458 12.92 -26.66 -20.12
C GLU A 458 12.74 -25.32 -19.39
N LEU A 459 11.73 -24.55 -19.75
CA LEU A 459 11.39 -23.28 -19.11
C LEU A 459 10.37 -23.46 -17.97
N SER A 460 9.61 -24.56 -17.98
CA SER A 460 8.60 -24.87 -16.96
C SER A 460 9.23 -25.16 -15.59
N GLY A 461 8.54 -24.75 -14.53
CA GLY A 461 9.02 -24.82 -13.16
C GLY A 461 10.06 -23.74 -12.80
N HIS A 462 10.45 -22.89 -13.76
CA HIS A 462 11.32 -21.75 -13.48
C HIS A 462 10.55 -20.66 -12.73
N LYS A 463 11.19 -19.98 -11.77
CA LYS A 463 10.57 -18.88 -10.99
C LYS A 463 9.99 -17.72 -11.81
N LYS A 464 10.40 -17.60 -13.08
CA LYS A 464 9.94 -16.58 -14.04
C LYS A 464 8.94 -17.12 -15.07
N GLU A 465 8.48 -18.37 -14.96
CA GLU A 465 7.57 -19.00 -15.93
C GLU A 465 6.33 -18.15 -16.20
N ARG A 466 5.59 -17.77 -15.14
CA ARG A 466 4.38 -16.94 -15.26
C ARG A 466 4.62 -15.63 -16.02
N LEU A 467 5.78 -15.00 -15.81
CA LEU A 467 6.18 -13.77 -16.49
C LEU A 467 6.41 -14.03 -17.99
N TRP A 468 7.14 -15.09 -18.33
CA TRP A 468 7.45 -15.43 -19.72
C TRP A 468 6.20 -15.86 -20.49
N VAL A 469 5.31 -16.63 -19.87
CA VAL A 469 4.01 -17.03 -20.42
C VAL A 469 3.15 -15.82 -20.72
N THR A 470 3.03 -14.88 -19.75
CA THR A 470 2.29 -13.63 -19.94
C THR A 470 2.82 -12.85 -21.14
N LYS A 471 4.14 -12.69 -21.21
CA LYS A 471 4.79 -11.95 -22.30
C LYS A 471 4.65 -12.65 -23.65
N ALA A 472 4.71 -13.98 -23.70
CA ALA A 472 4.49 -14.73 -24.92
C ALA A 472 3.05 -14.57 -25.42
N TRP A 473 2.08 -14.66 -24.53
CA TRP A 473 0.66 -14.42 -24.82
C TRP A 473 0.43 -13.02 -25.43
N GLU A 474 0.96 -11.97 -24.82
CA GLU A 474 0.90 -10.61 -25.35
C GLU A 474 1.54 -10.49 -26.75
N ALA A 475 2.67 -11.17 -26.96
CA ALA A 475 3.37 -11.16 -28.25
C ALA A 475 2.52 -11.82 -29.35
N LEU A 476 1.88 -12.95 -29.06
CA LEU A 476 0.97 -13.62 -29.99
C LEU A 476 -0.23 -12.74 -30.33
N ARG A 477 -0.86 -12.10 -29.32
CA ARG A 477 -1.95 -11.14 -29.55
C ARG A 477 -1.52 -10.00 -30.48
N ALA A 478 -0.35 -9.41 -30.24
CA ALA A 478 0.16 -8.32 -31.06
C ALA A 478 0.46 -8.74 -32.50
N LEU A 479 1.01 -9.95 -32.71
CA LEU A 479 1.25 -10.48 -34.05
C LEU A 479 -0.07 -10.77 -34.79
N ASN A 480 -1.04 -11.37 -34.10
CA ASN A 480 -2.36 -11.66 -34.68
C ASN A 480 -3.08 -10.36 -35.11
N ASP A 481 -3.07 -9.35 -34.24
CA ASP A 481 -3.68 -8.05 -34.53
C ASP A 481 -2.91 -7.24 -35.57
N TYR A 482 -1.60 -7.41 -35.67
CA TYR A 482 -0.82 -6.83 -36.75
C TYR A 482 -1.26 -7.37 -38.13
N VAL A 483 -1.51 -8.69 -38.26
CA VAL A 483 -2.06 -9.23 -39.51
C VAL A 483 -3.45 -8.64 -39.79
N ARG A 484 -4.32 -8.59 -38.78
CA ARG A 484 -5.64 -7.96 -38.88
C ARG A 484 -5.53 -6.50 -39.33
N TYR A 485 -4.57 -5.74 -38.80
CA TYR A 485 -4.30 -4.36 -39.20
C TYR A 485 -3.92 -4.28 -40.68
N GLN A 486 -2.99 -5.11 -41.16
CA GLN A 486 -2.56 -5.12 -42.57
C GLN A 486 -3.70 -5.45 -43.52
N LEU A 487 -4.59 -6.37 -43.13
CA LEU A 487 -5.74 -6.77 -43.94
C LEU A 487 -6.86 -5.73 -43.96
N THR A 488 -7.04 -5.00 -42.86
CA THR A 488 -8.10 -3.97 -42.73
C THR A 488 -7.68 -2.59 -43.23
N HIS A 489 -6.38 -2.35 -43.36
CA HIS A 489 -5.80 -1.08 -43.80
C HIS A 489 -4.78 -1.29 -44.95
N PRO A 490 -5.18 -1.89 -46.09
CA PRO A 490 -4.26 -2.23 -47.17
C PRO A 490 -3.55 -1.00 -47.77
N GLU A 491 -4.20 0.17 -47.76
CA GLU A 491 -3.64 1.45 -48.20
C GLU A 491 -2.67 2.12 -47.20
N ASN A 492 -2.62 1.64 -45.95
CA ASN A 492 -1.76 2.18 -44.88
C ASN A 492 -0.96 1.05 -44.21
N SER A 493 -0.49 0.10 -45.03
CA SER A 493 0.31 -1.03 -44.59
C SER A 493 1.64 -0.55 -44.03
N LYS A 494 1.96 -0.96 -42.80
CA LYS A 494 3.17 -0.56 -42.07
C LYS A 494 4.02 -1.77 -41.72
N PRO A 495 5.36 -1.68 -41.70
CA PRO A 495 6.19 -2.69 -41.06
C PRO A 495 5.79 -2.87 -39.59
N LEU A 496 5.95 -4.09 -39.04
CA LEU A 496 5.59 -4.39 -37.65
C LEU A 496 6.23 -3.40 -36.65
N HIS A 497 7.46 -2.98 -36.92
CA HIS A 497 8.15 -1.97 -36.10
C HIS A 497 7.36 -0.67 -35.97
N ASP A 498 6.85 -0.14 -37.09
CA ASP A 498 6.13 1.13 -37.13
C ASP A 498 4.73 0.97 -36.55
N TYR A 499 4.08 -0.17 -36.81
CA TYR A 499 2.81 -0.54 -36.14
C TYR A 499 2.95 -0.57 -34.61
N LEU A 500 4.00 -1.20 -34.07
CA LEU A 500 4.24 -1.27 -32.62
C LEU A 500 4.65 0.08 -32.02
N ARG A 501 5.25 0.97 -32.82
CA ARG A 501 5.61 2.32 -32.41
C ARG A 501 4.38 3.22 -32.36
N ASP A 502 3.52 3.15 -33.38
CA ASP A 502 2.38 4.04 -33.56
C ASP A 502 1.18 3.65 -32.69
N GLN A 503 1.07 2.38 -32.29
CA GLN A 503 0.03 1.85 -31.41
C GLN A 503 -1.39 2.24 -31.85
N PRO A 504 -1.84 1.80 -33.04
CA PRO A 504 -3.13 2.21 -33.60
C PRO A 504 -4.30 1.76 -32.71
N ASP A 505 -5.27 2.66 -32.52
CA ASP A 505 -6.45 2.42 -31.70
C ASP A 505 -7.23 1.19 -32.18
N GLY A 506 -7.70 0.38 -31.22
CA GLY A 506 -8.45 -0.85 -31.50
C GLY A 506 -7.59 -2.04 -31.92
N PHE A 507 -6.26 -1.95 -31.83
CA PHE A 507 -5.34 -3.06 -32.07
C PHE A 507 -4.37 -3.29 -30.91
N PHE A 508 -4.11 -4.55 -30.58
CA PHE A 508 -3.20 -4.92 -29.51
C PHE A 508 -1.73 -4.76 -29.93
N THR A 509 -0.91 -4.14 -29.07
CA THR A 509 0.53 -3.93 -29.32
C THR A 509 1.37 -4.30 -28.10
N ILE A 510 2.67 -4.49 -28.32
CA ILE A 510 3.68 -4.65 -27.28
C ILE A 510 4.76 -3.56 -27.43
N PRO A 511 5.51 -3.23 -26.36
CA PRO A 511 6.61 -2.27 -26.46
C PRO A 511 7.60 -2.62 -27.58
N VAL A 512 7.84 -1.69 -28.51
CA VAL A 512 8.70 -1.90 -29.69
C VAL A 512 10.09 -2.43 -29.34
N LYS A 513 10.63 -2.04 -28.17
CA LYS A 513 11.95 -2.51 -27.65
C LYS A 513 12.04 -4.03 -27.47
N ARG A 514 10.92 -4.74 -27.35
CA ARG A 514 10.87 -6.20 -27.25
C ARG A 514 11.08 -6.89 -28.59
N MET A 515 10.76 -6.21 -29.69
CA MET A 515 10.91 -6.76 -31.03
C MET A 515 12.32 -6.48 -31.56
N ALA A 516 12.95 -7.51 -32.10
CA ALA A 516 14.17 -7.41 -32.90
C ALA A 516 13.83 -7.79 -34.34
N ALA A 517 13.95 -6.82 -35.25
CA ALA A 517 13.66 -7.04 -36.67
C ALA A 517 14.69 -7.98 -37.33
N HIS A 518 15.93 -7.98 -36.81
CA HIS A 518 17.05 -8.73 -37.33
C HIS A 518 17.87 -9.34 -36.19
N GLU A 519 18.56 -10.44 -36.49
CA GLU A 519 19.63 -10.99 -35.65
C GLU A 519 20.95 -10.24 -35.88
N SER A 520 21.89 -10.30 -34.94
CA SER A 520 23.20 -9.64 -35.09
C SER A 520 23.97 -10.09 -36.35
N ASP A 521 24.70 -9.19 -36.99
CA ASP A 521 25.48 -9.47 -38.22
C ASP A 521 26.45 -10.65 -38.06
N THR A 522 26.97 -10.86 -36.85
CA THR A 522 27.88 -11.98 -36.54
C THR A 522 27.17 -13.34 -36.54
N VAL A 523 25.88 -13.36 -36.20
CA VAL A 523 25.02 -14.55 -36.19
C VAL A 523 24.54 -14.89 -37.60
N GLN A 524 24.15 -13.87 -38.38
CA GLN A 524 23.67 -14.07 -39.75
C GLN A 524 24.79 -14.56 -40.68
N ASN A 525 26.00 -14.00 -40.56
CA ASN A 525 27.11 -14.29 -41.46
C ASN A 525 27.86 -15.59 -41.17
N ARG A 526 27.48 -16.33 -40.11
CA ARG A 526 28.11 -17.62 -39.75
C ARG A 526 27.12 -18.76 -39.84
N ALA A 527 27.34 -19.66 -40.81
CA ALA A 527 26.50 -20.84 -41.07
C ALA A 527 26.16 -21.67 -39.82
N LYS A 528 27.10 -21.77 -38.87
CA LYS A 528 26.90 -22.48 -37.59
C LYS A 528 25.78 -21.88 -36.71
N PHE A 529 25.58 -20.56 -36.76
CA PHE A 529 24.61 -19.84 -35.94
C PHE A 529 23.34 -19.49 -36.70
N SER A 530 23.43 -19.18 -38.00
CA SER A 530 22.26 -18.99 -38.86
C SER A 530 21.51 -20.29 -39.11
N GLY A 531 22.20 -21.44 -39.19
CA GLY A 531 21.57 -22.76 -39.34
C GLY A 531 20.65 -23.16 -38.18
N LYS A 532 20.86 -22.61 -36.98
CA LYS A 532 19.98 -22.84 -35.80
C LYS A 532 18.69 -22.02 -35.82
N ARG A 533 18.54 -21.11 -36.80
CA ARG A 533 17.39 -20.20 -36.95
C ARG A 533 16.59 -20.53 -38.22
N ILE A 534 16.76 -21.75 -38.74
CA ILE A 534 16.00 -22.29 -39.85
C ILE A 534 14.87 -23.11 -39.22
N PHE A 535 13.63 -22.69 -39.44
CA PHE A 535 12.45 -23.33 -38.86
C PHE A 535 11.49 -23.77 -39.96
N ARG A 536 10.65 -24.77 -39.65
CA ARG A 536 9.70 -25.31 -40.62
C ARG A 536 8.59 -24.32 -40.94
N VAL A 537 8.16 -24.35 -42.18
CA VAL A 537 6.93 -23.72 -42.68
C VAL A 537 6.27 -24.65 -43.70
N PRO A 538 4.97 -24.54 -43.94
CA PRO A 538 4.31 -25.26 -45.03
C PRO A 538 4.97 -24.98 -46.38
N THR A 539 4.95 -25.96 -47.29
CA THR A 539 5.56 -25.85 -48.63
C THR A 539 4.90 -24.78 -49.51
N GLU A 540 3.65 -24.41 -49.20
CA GLU A 540 2.94 -23.26 -49.78
C GLU A 540 3.60 -21.91 -49.45
N VAL A 541 4.36 -21.82 -48.34
CA VAL A 541 5.10 -20.61 -47.93
C VAL A 541 6.50 -20.60 -48.54
N HIS A 542 7.21 -21.74 -48.48
CA HIS A 542 8.54 -21.89 -49.06
C HIS A 542 8.75 -23.32 -49.60
N PRO A 543 9.24 -23.51 -50.83
CA PRO A 543 9.35 -24.83 -51.46
C PRO A 543 10.15 -25.86 -50.64
N ASP A 544 11.19 -25.41 -49.93
CA ASP A 544 12.04 -26.28 -49.11
C ASP A 544 11.39 -26.72 -47.78
N GLY A 545 10.19 -26.20 -47.46
CA GLY A 545 9.49 -26.48 -46.20
C GLY A 545 10.16 -25.88 -44.95
N VAL A 546 11.16 -25.03 -45.14
CA VAL A 546 11.90 -24.33 -44.09
C VAL A 546 12.26 -22.91 -44.52
N VAL A 547 12.35 -21.99 -43.55
CA VAL A 547 12.79 -20.61 -43.77
C VAL A 547 13.71 -20.13 -42.65
N PRO A 548 14.69 -19.25 -42.95
CA PRO A 548 15.43 -18.55 -41.92
C PRO A 548 14.53 -17.50 -41.24
N MET A 549 14.35 -17.61 -39.92
CA MET A 549 13.63 -16.62 -39.11
C MET A 549 14.63 -15.85 -38.24
N PHE A 550 14.92 -14.60 -38.60
CA PHE A 550 15.80 -13.72 -37.82
C PHE A 550 15.02 -12.74 -36.95
N ALA A 551 13.78 -12.45 -37.33
CA ALA A 551 12.90 -11.62 -36.54
C ALA A 551 12.42 -12.38 -35.30
N HIS A 552 12.54 -11.76 -34.13
CA HIS A 552 12.13 -12.37 -32.88
C HIS A 552 11.66 -11.36 -31.85
N ILE A 553 10.87 -11.83 -30.89
CA ILE A 553 10.41 -11.07 -29.74
C ILE A 553 11.12 -11.60 -28.49
N LYS A 554 11.74 -10.68 -27.74
CA LYS A 554 12.40 -10.96 -26.47
C LYS A 554 11.35 -11.04 -25.37
N LEU A 555 11.30 -12.17 -24.65
CA LEU A 555 10.42 -12.35 -23.50
C LEU A 555 11.12 -11.95 -22.20
N ASP A 556 12.43 -12.06 -22.15
CA ASP A 556 13.25 -11.51 -21.08
C ASP A 556 14.58 -10.98 -21.63
N THR A 557 15.14 -10.01 -20.92
CA THR A 557 16.41 -9.37 -21.23
C THR A 557 17.35 -9.32 -20.02
N GLU A 558 16.88 -9.73 -18.84
CA GLU A 558 17.67 -9.73 -17.61
C GLU A 558 18.49 -11.02 -17.44
N TYR A 559 19.63 -10.92 -16.74
CA TYR A 559 20.58 -12.00 -16.44
C TYR A 559 19.95 -13.39 -16.25
N GLY A 560 20.50 -14.39 -16.94
CA GLY A 560 20.08 -15.80 -16.87
C GLY A 560 19.39 -16.30 -18.14
N VAL A 561 18.35 -17.12 -17.98
CA VAL A 561 17.57 -17.66 -19.10
C VAL A 561 16.72 -16.54 -19.71
N CYS A 562 16.97 -16.22 -20.98
CA CYS A 562 16.28 -15.15 -21.72
C CYS A 562 15.49 -15.73 -22.90
N PRO A 563 14.23 -16.18 -22.70
CA PRO A 563 13.47 -16.79 -23.77
C PRO A 563 13.13 -15.82 -24.90
N ARG A 564 12.99 -16.36 -26.11
CA ARG A 564 12.67 -15.62 -27.34
C ARG A 564 11.63 -16.38 -28.17
N LEU A 565 10.79 -15.61 -28.85
CA LEU A 565 9.80 -16.11 -29.81
C LEU A 565 10.21 -15.69 -31.22
N TYR A 566 10.49 -16.64 -32.10
CA TYR A 566 10.81 -16.39 -33.51
C TYR A 566 9.59 -16.58 -34.39
N TYR A 567 9.45 -15.72 -35.37
CA TYR A 567 8.31 -15.71 -36.26
C TYR A 567 8.69 -15.32 -37.68
N TYR A 568 7.83 -15.70 -38.63
CA TYR A 568 7.95 -15.37 -40.04
C TYR A 568 6.61 -14.81 -40.57
N PRO A 569 6.56 -13.53 -40.98
CA PRO A 569 5.37 -12.95 -41.59
C PRO A 569 5.30 -13.24 -43.09
N ASP A 570 4.34 -14.07 -43.50
CA ASP A 570 4.03 -14.33 -44.92
C ASP A 570 2.82 -13.50 -45.36
N LEU A 571 3.05 -12.19 -45.52
CA LEU A 571 2.00 -11.20 -45.77
C LEU A 571 2.12 -10.58 -47.17
N GLY A 572 0.97 -10.33 -47.81
CA GLY A 572 0.85 -9.61 -49.07
C GLY A 572 0.07 -10.36 -50.16
N PRO A 573 -0.07 -9.76 -51.35
CA PRO A 573 -0.77 -10.39 -52.48
C PRO A 573 -0.12 -11.72 -52.88
N GLY A 574 -0.94 -12.77 -53.00
CA GLY A 574 -0.47 -14.12 -53.38
C GLY A 574 0.21 -14.91 -52.26
N ARG A 575 0.19 -14.42 -51.02
CA ARG A 575 0.70 -15.09 -49.83
C ARG A 575 -0.42 -15.58 -48.93
N THR A 576 -0.06 -16.33 -47.89
CA THR A 576 -1.02 -16.91 -46.94
C THR A 576 -1.67 -15.88 -46.02
N ASN A 577 -1.10 -14.67 -45.91
CA ASN A 577 -1.53 -13.63 -44.98
C ASN A 577 -1.60 -14.12 -43.54
N ARG A 578 -0.58 -14.90 -43.13
CA ARG A 578 -0.42 -15.44 -41.79
C ARG A 578 0.99 -15.18 -41.26
N ILE A 579 1.13 -15.27 -39.95
CA ILE A 579 2.43 -15.28 -39.29
C ILE A 579 2.70 -16.68 -38.75
N TYR A 580 3.86 -17.21 -39.11
CA TYR A 580 4.31 -18.54 -38.71
C TYR A 580 5.19 -18.43 -37.47
N ILE A 581 4.88 -19.17 -36.42
CA ILE A 581 5.67 -19.21 -35.18
C ILE A 581 6.58 -20.42 -35.24
N GLY A 582 7.87 -20.19 -35.44
CA GLY A 582 8.86 -21.25 -35.67
C GLY A 582 9.61 -21.69 -34.41
N TYR A 583 9.65 -20.86 -33.36
CA TYR A 583 10.33 -21.19 -32.10
C TYR A 583 9.82 -20.36 -30.93
N LEU A 584 9.70 -20.99 -29.77
CA LEU A 584 9.50 -20.35 -28.49
C LEU A 584 10.28 -21.14 -27.43
N GLY A 585 11.36 -20.56 -26.93
CA GLY A 585 12.28 -21.27 -26.04
C GLY A 585 13.44 -20.40 -25.58
N ARG A 586 14.49 -21.01 -25.01
CA ARG A 586 15.68 -20.32 -24.50
C ARG A 586 16.39 -19.51 -25.60
N HIS A 587 17.32 -18.66 -25.20
CA HIS A 587 18.15 -17.98 -26.20
C HIS A 587 18.97 -18.98 -27.01
N LEU A 588 18.77 -18.98 -28.33
CA LEU A 588 19.61 -19.75 -29.23
C LEU A 588 21.07 -19.26 -29.16
N PRO A 589 22.07 -20.15 -29.25
CA PRO A 589 23.47 -19.80 -29.07
C PRO A 589 23.96 -18.68 -29.98
N VAL A 590 24.76 -17.78 -29.40
CA VAL A 590 25.51 -16.70 -30.07
C VAL A 590 26.96 -16.71 -29.57
N HIS A 591 27.84 -15.94 -30.22
CA HIS A 591 29.29 -15.98 -29.98
C HIS A 591 29.74 -15.64 -28.53
N SER A 592 28.88 -15.00 -27.74
CA SER A 592 29.17 -14.56 -26.37
C SER A 592 28.47 -15.38 -25.28
N THR A 593 27.87 -16.53 -25.61
CA THR A 593 27.19 -17.41 -24.63
C THR A 593 27.92 -18.74 -24.56
N ASN A 594 28.97 -18.79 -23.73
CA ASN A 594 29.56 -20.02 -23.20
C ASN A 594 29.32 -20.04 -21.69
#